data_AF-A0A3B3ZRB1-F1
#
_entry.id   AF-A0A3B3ZRB1-F1
#
_cell.length_a   1.000
_cell.length_b   1.000
_cell.length_c   1.000
_cell.angle_alpha   90.00
_cell.angle_beta   90.00
_cell.angle_gamma   90.00
#
_symmetry.space_group_name_H-M   'P 1'
#
loop_
_entity.id
_entity.type
_entity.pdbx_description
1 polymer ?
#
loop_
_entity_poly.entity_id
_entity_poly.type
_entity_poly.pdbx_seq_one_letter_code
_entity_poly.pdbx_strand_id
1 'polypeptide(L)'
;TGSQDKQPDVTPNFNFMVPKNEINMVPDMGKWKRSQMKTGPFAEHSNQLWNISAVPSWSKVNQGLIKMYKAECLEKFPVIQHFKFGSLLSIQPVKP
;
A
#
# COMPACT_ATOMS: atom_id res chain seq x y z
N THR A 1 31.53 43.38 -11.69
CA THR A 1 30.62 42.50 -12.46
C THR A 1 30.75 41.11 -11.90
N GLY A 2 29.84 40.74 -10.97
CA GLY A 2 29.96 39.56 -10.15
C GLY A 2 29.66 38.27 -10.92
N SER A 3 30.61 37.34 -10.89
CA SER A 3 30.45 35.96 -11.33
C SER A 3 29.47 35.25 -10.40
N GLN A 4 28.38 34.71 -10.95
CA GLN A 4 27.45 33.87 -10.21
C GLN A 4 28.03 32.45 -10.09
N ASP A 5 28.39 32.07 -8.87
CA ASP A 5 28.71 30.69 -8.51
C ASP A 5 27.45 29.82 -8.66
N LYS A 6 27.50 28.88 -9.60
CA LYS A 6 26.46 27.87 -9.79
C LYS A 6 26.77 26.71 -8.83
N GLN A 7 26.12 26.67 -7.67
CA GLN A 7 26.19 25.48 -6.80
C GLN A 7 25.61 24.26 -7.55
N PRO A 8 26.27 23.09 -7.51
CA PRO A 8 25.63 21.86 -7.94
C PRO A 8 24.57 21.47 -6.90
N ASP A 9 23.33 21.29 -7.37
CA ASP A 9 22.23 20.71 -6.61
C ASP A 9 22.62 19.27 -6.20
N VAL A 10 23.12 19.13 -4.97
CA VAL A 10 23.32 17.83 -4.33
C VAL A 10 21.95 17.40 -3.82
N THR A 11 21.12 16.87 -4.72
CA THR A 11 20.05 15.99 -4.28
C THR A 11 20.73 14.81 -3.59
N PRO A 12 20.51 14.57 -2.29
CA PRO A 12 21.00 13.35 -1.68
C PRO A 12 20.29 12.22 -2.42
N ASN A 13 21.05 11.47 -3.22
CA ASN A 13 20.64 10.18 -3.74
C ASN A 13 20.48 9.27 -2.53
N PHE A 14 19.35 9.39 -1.84
CA PHE A 14 18.84 8.34 -1.01
C PHE A 14 18.53 7.22 -1.99
N ASN A 15 19.52 6.36 -2.19
CA ASN A 15 19.34 5.05 -2.78
C ASN A 15 18.49 4.27 -1.78
N PHE A 16 17.19 4.58 -1.75
CA PHE A 16 16.19 3.74 -1.13
C PHE A 16 16.24 2.46 -1.95
N MET A 17 17.02 1.50 -1.47
CA MET A 17 17.09 0.18 -2.05
C MET A 17 15.75 -0.48 -1.74
N VAL A 18 14.78 -0.21 -2.62
CA VAL A 18 13.45 -0.81 -2.57
C VAL A 18 13.66 -2.33 -2.59
N PRO A 19 13.21 -3.06 -1.55
CA PRO A 19 13.29 -4.50 -1.56
C PRO A 19 12.65 -5.05 -2.84
N LYS A 20 13.37 -5.88 -3.60
CA LYS A 20 12.93 -6.43 -4.91
C LYS A 20 11.64 -7.27 -4.83
N ASN A 21 11.11 -7.46 -3.62
CA ASN A 21 9.90 -8.20 -3.31
C ASN A 21 8.66 -7.30 -3.15
N GLU A 22 8.81 -5.97 -3.24
CA GLU A 22 7.71 -5.00 -3.19
C GLU A 22 7.10 -4.72 -4.57
N ILE A 23 5.78 -4.52 -4.57
CA ILE A 23 5.00 -4.23 -5.78
C ILE A 23 4.97 -2.71 -5.95
N ASN A 24 5.60 -2.22 -7.01
CA ASN A 24 5.69 -0.79 -7.31
C ASN A 24 4.78 -0.37 -8.47
N MET A 25 4.52 -1.27 -9.43
CA MET A 25 3.70 -1.03 -10.61
C MET A 25 2.57 -2.07 -10.75
N VAL A 26 1.41 -1.71 -11.34
CA VAL A 26 0.28 -2.66 -11.54
C VAL A 26 0.73 -3.93 -12.28
N PRO A 27 1.63 -3.86 -13.28
CA PRO A 27 2.25 -5.04 -13.89
C PRO A 27 3.09 -5.91 -12.92
N ASP A 28 3.66 -5.33 -11.85
CA ASP A 28 4.44 -6.07 -10.85
C ASP A 28 3.57 -7.00 -9.99
N MET A 29 2.25 -6.75 -9.90
CA MET A 29 1.32 -7.72 -9.32
C MET A 29 1.31 -9.03 -10.13
N GLY A 30 1.69 -8.99 -11.41
CA GLY A 30 1.94 -10.18 -12.23
C GLY A 30 2.99 -11.12 -11.64
N LYS A 31 3.98 -10.60 -10.91
CA LYS A 31 5.00 -11.42 -10.21
C LYS A 31 4.37 -12.29 -9.12
N TRP A 32 3.31 -11.80 -8.47
CA TRP A 32 2.54 -12.51 -7.45
C TRP A 32 1.44 -13.42 -8.00
N LYS A 33 1.11 -13.34 -9.31
CA LYS A 33 0.23 -14.33 -9.95
C LYS A 33 0.77 -15.76 -9.81
N ARG A 34 2.09 -15.94 -9.67
CA ARG A 34 2.70 -17.21 -9.26
C ARG A 34 2.74 -17.31 -7.73
N SER A 35 1.57 -17.55 -7.15
CA SER A 35 1.43 -17.84 -5.74
C SER A 35 2.22 -19.11 -5.38
N GLN A 36 3.15 -19.03 -4.42
CA GLN A 36 3.86 -20.21 -3.87
C GLN A 36 3.03 -20.97 -2.84
N MET A 37 1.95 -20.39 -2.33
CA MET A 37 1.12 -20.93 -1.25
C MET A 37 -0.17 -21.61 -1.73
N LYS A 38 -0.63 -21.28 -2.94
CA LYS A 38 -1.87 -21.77 -3.54
C LYS A 38 -1.62 -22.13 -4.99
N THR A 39 -2.00 -23.35 -5.35
CA THR A 39 -1.91 -23.90 -6.70
C THR A 39 -3.16 -23.55 -7.51
N GLY A 40 -3.03 -23.36 -8.82
CA GLY A 40 -4.13 -23.05 -9.73
C GLY A 40 -4.15 -21.61 -10.24
N PRO A 41 -5.06 -21.25 -11.15
CA PRO A 41 -5.17 -19.89 -11.69
C PRO A 41 -5.41 -18.85 -10.59
N PHE A 42 -4.65 -17.75 -10.64
CA PHE A 42 -4.74 -16.66 -9.64
C PHE A 42 -6.16 -16.08 -9.49
N ALA A 43 -6.93 -16.05 -10.58
CA ALA A 43 -8.31 -15.58 -10.57
C ALA A 43 -9.23 -16.46 -9.70
N GLU A 44 -8.94 -17.75 -9.56
CA GLU A 44 -9.80 -18.68 -8.80
C GLU A 44 -9.55 -18.56 -7.29
N HIS A 45 -8.29 -18.46 -6.88
CA HIS A 45 -7.93 -18.46 -5.46
C HIS A 45 -7.78 -17.05 -4.85
N SER A 46 -7.68 -16.01 -5.69
CA SER A 46 -7.43 -14.62 -5.30
C SER A 46 -8.22 -13.63 -6.17
N ASN A 47 -9.49 -13.95 -6.43
CA ASN A 47 -10.39 -13.20 -7.31
C ASN A 47 -10.47 -11.68 -7.00
N GLN A 48 -10.53 -11.30 -5.72
CA GLN A 48 -10.57 -9.87 -5.34
C GLN A 48 -9.31 -9.12 -5.81
N LEU A 49 -8.13 -9.70 -5.59
CA LEU A 49 -6.86 -9.12 -6.04
C LEU A 49 -6.73 -9.16 -7.56
N TRP A 50 -7.27 -10.20 -8.21
CA TRP A 50 -7.33 -10.27 -9.67
C TRP A 50 -8.13 -9.10 -10.25
N ASN A 51 -9.31 -8.81 -9.69
CA ASN A 51 -10.14 -7.69 -10.15
C ASN A 51 -9.46 -6.33 -9.91
N ILE A 52 -8.76 -6.16 -8.77
CA ILE A 52 -8.00 -4.95 -8.48
C ILE A 52 -6.84 -4.77 -9.47
N SER A 53 -6.20 -5.86 -9.91
CA SER A 53 -5.10 -5.80 -10.88
C SER A 53 -5.52 -5.28 -12.26
N ALA A 54 -6.82 -5.26 -12.58
CA ALA A 54 -7.34 -4.69 -13.81
C ALA A 54 -7.48 -3.15 -13.74
N VAL A 55 -7.31 -2.53 -12.57
CA VAL A 55 -7.38 -1.07 -12.41
C VAL A 55 -6.07 -0.43 -12.89
N PRO A 56 -6.11 0.47 -13.89
CA PRO A 56 -4.89 0.97 -14.54
C PRO A 56 -4.13 2.04 -13.74
N SER A 57 -4.75 2.60 -12.69
CA SER A 57 -4.18 3.71 -11.91
C SER A 57 -3.97 3.31 -10.46
N TRP A 58 -2.72 3.38 -10.00
CA TRP A 58 -2.38 3.17 -8.59
C TRP A 58 -3.08 4.12 -7.64
N SER A 59 -3.31 5.37 -8.05
CA SER A 59 -4.07 6.32 -7.23
C SER A 59 -5.48 5.80 -6.97
N LYS A 60 -6.14 5.21 -7.98
CA LYS A 60 -7.46 4.59 -7.82
C LYS A 60 -7.40 3.31 -7.00
N VAL A 61 -6.37 2.48 -7.20
CA VAL A 61 -6.14 1.27 -6.38
C VAL A 61 -5.99 1.64 -4.91
N ASN A 62 -5.11 2.59 -4.58
CA ASN A 62 -4.89 3.06 -3.21
C ASN A 62 -6.18 3.62 -2.58
N GLN A 63 -6.90 4.48 -3.31
CA GLN A 63 -8.19 5.01 -2.85
C GLN A 63 -9.21 3.89 -2.58
N GLY A 64 -9.29 2.89 -3.45
CA GLY A 64 -10.15 1.72 -3.29
C GLY A 64 -9.76 0.86 -2.09
N LEU A 65 -8.47 0.57 -1.94
CA LEU A 65 -7.93 -0.24 -0.84
C LEU A 65 -8.10 0.45 0.52
N ILE A 66 -7.91 1.77 0.60
CA ILE A 66 -8.17 2.52 1.84
C ILE A 66 -9.64 2.44 2.23
N LYS A 67 -10.57 2.61 1.27
CA LYS A 67 -12.02 2.48 1.53
C LYS A 67 -12.38 1.06 1.96
N MET A 68 -11.86 0.06 1.25
CA MET A 68 -12.06 -1.35 1.58
C MET A 68 -11.50 -1.70 2.96
N TYR A 69 -10.32 -1.19 3.32
CA TYR A 69 -9.71 -1.41 4.64
C TYR A 69 -10.58 -0.84 5.77
N LYS A 70 -11.13 0.36 5.58
CA LYS A 70 -12.08 0.92 6.55
C LYS A 70 -13.29 0.00 6.75
N ALA A 71 -13.94 -0.41 5.66
CA ALA A 71 -15.16 -1.22 5.72
C ALA A 71 -14.91 -2.66 6.21
N GLU A 72 -13.88 -3.33 5.70
CA GLU A 72 -13.65 -4.77 5.91
C GLU A 72 -12.74 -5.07 7.11
N CYS A 73 -11.98 -4.09 7.61
CA CYS A 73 -11.11 -4.27 8.77
C CYS A 73 -11.54 -3.42 9.96
N LEU A 74 -11.62 -2.09 9.79
CA LEU A 74 -11.86 -1.19 10.92
C LEU A 74 -13.32 -1.23 11.40
N GLU A 75 -14.28 -1.30 10.47
CA GLU A 75 -15.73 -1.31 10.75
C GLU A 75 -16.27 -2.74 10.94
N LYS A 76 -15.41 -3.77 10.82
CA LYS A 76 -15.81 -5.17 10.94
C LYS A 76 -15.51 -5.68 12.35
N PHE A 77 -16.55 -5.78 13.17
CA PHE A 77 -16.41 -6.16 14.59
C PHE A 77 -15.54 -7.40 14.84
N PRO A 78 -15.72 -8.54 14.13
CA PRO A 78 -14.88 -9.72 14.34
C PRO A 78 -13.38 -9.50 14.08
N VAL A 79 -13.04 -8.49 13.30
CA VAL A 79 -11.65 -8.12 12.98
C VAL A 79 -11.12 -7.14 14.02
N ILE A 80 -11.84 -6.04 14.26
CA ILE A 80 -11.36 -4.95 15.13
C ILE A 80 -11.47 -5.25 16.64
N GLN A 81 -12.25 -6.27 17.05
CA GLN A 81 -12.45 -6.61 18.46
C GLN A 81 -11.16 -6.87 19.25
N HIS A 82 -10.08 -7.26 18.57
CA HIS A 82 -8.79 -7.54 19.19
C HIS A 82 -7.86 -6.31 19.26
N PHE A 83 -8.34 -5.14 18.80
CA PHE A 83 -7.58 -3.90 18.85
C PHE A 83 -7.47 -3.40 20.30
N LYS A 84 -6.24 -3.18 20.76
CA LYS A 84 -5.96 -2.75 22.12
C LYS A 84 -5.85 -1.23 22.19
N PHE A 85 -6.55 -0.64 23.15
CA PHE A 85 -6.46 0.78 23.46
C PHE A 85 -5.63 0.99 24.74
N GLY A 86 -4.90 2.09 24.79
CA GLY A 86 -4.02 2.45 25.89
C GLY A 86 -3.73 3.94 25.88
N SER A 87 -2.61 4.36 26.47
CA SER A 87 -2.22 5.78 26.51
C SER A 87 -1.83 6.34 25.14
N LEU A 88 -1.20 5.53 24.27
CA LEU A 88 -0.76 5.96 22.93
C LEU A 88 -1.92 5.97 21.92
N LEU A 89 -2.77 4.94 21.96
CA LEU A 89 -3.95 4.80 21.12
C LEU A 89 -5.17 4.81 22.02
N SER A 90 -5.63 6.02 22.33
CA SER A 90 -6.74 6.24 23.24
C SER A 90 -8.08 5.93 22.57
N ILE A 91 -9.00 5.33 23.32
CA ILE A 91 -10.39 5.15 22.91
C ILE A 91 -11.23 6.42 23.09
N GLN A 92 -10.67 7.45 23.73
CA GLN A 92 -11.38 8.69 23.96
C GLN A 92 -11.71 9.39 22.64
N PRO A 93 -12.85 10.12 22.58
CA PRO A 93 -13.21 10.88 21.40
C PRO A 93 -12.08 11.79 20.94
N VAL A 94 -11.81 11.79 19.64
CA VAL A 94 -10.81 12.66 19.03
C VAL A 94 -11.24 14.12 19.24
N LYS A 95 -10.33 14.94 19.77
CA LYS A 95 -10.52 16.38 19.82
C LYS A 95 -10.47 16.93 18.39
N PRO A 96 -11.39 17.82 18.00
CA PRO A 96 -11.38 18.43 16.67
C PRO A 96 -10.10 19.23 16.40
#